data_AF-A0A7S3UAB7-F1
#
_entry.id   AF-A0A7S3UAB7-F1
#
_cell.length_a   1.000
_cell.length_b   1.000
_cell.length_c   1.000
_cell.angle_alpha   90.00
_cell.angle_beta   90.00
_cell.angle_gamma   90.00
#
_symmetry.space_group_name_H-M   'P 1'
#
loop_
_entity.id
_entity.type
_entity.pdbx_description
1 polymer ?
#
loop_
_entity_poly.entity_id
_entity_poly.type
_entity_poly.pdbx_seq_one_letter_code
_entity_poly.pdbx_strand_id
1 'polypeptide(L)'
;AEAEPSAAPRQQAEVKKLTTPDKVSIALCTIDLYQATGQLGQAGLGIDALTRTCHQPIAPLGKAKAMCSASVTYLITQLSLLASLLADASNKCALSVNLDARCAADALGLTGLLAGVATHSTNIYVMCKKDLPLPRRMCALPDVDSTKEFDSAMFNNTDLMHHGLC
;
A
#
# COMPACT_ATOMS: atom_id res chain seq x y z
N ALA A 1 22.08 11.25 -9.19
CA ALA A 1 21.76 10.44 -10.40
C ALA A 1 20.26 10.58 -10.62
N GLU A 2 19.88 11.77 -11.05
CA GLU A 2 18.50 12.11 -11.40
C GLU A 2 18.34 11.73 -12.87
N ALA A 3 17.42 10.82 -13.15
CA ALA A 3 17.08 10.44 -14.52
C ALA A 3 16.39 11.64 -15.18
N GLU A 4 16.98 12.16 -16.26
CA GLU A 4 16.35 13.17 -17.10
C GLU A 4 15.00 12.67 -17.63
N PRO A 5 13.98 13.54 -17.71
CA PRO A 5 12.75 13.23 -18.41
C PRO A 5 13.04 13.16 -19.91
N SER A 6 13.24 11.94 -20.42
CA SER A 6 13.35 11.65 -21.85
C SER A 6 12.12 12.19 -22.58
N ALA A 7 12.30 13.31 -23.28
CA ALA A 7 11.31 13.91 -24.16
C ALA A 7 10.91 12.89 -25.25
N ALA A 8 9.78 12.24 -25.05
CA ALA A 8 9.23 11.32 -26.04
C ALA A 8 8.86 12.10 -27.32
N PRO A 9 9.28 11.63 -28.51
CA PRO A 9 8.84 12.23 -29.76
C PRO A 9 7.32 12.13 -29.87
N ARG A 10 6.66 13.26 -30.15
CA ARG A 10 5.25 13.32 -30.56
C ARG A 10 5.12 12.60 -31.91
N GLN A 11 4.97 11.27 -31.88
CA GLN A 11 4.59 10.51 -33.07
C GLN A 11 3.17 10.94 -33.44
N GLN A 12 3.07 11.55 -34.62
CA GLN A 12 1.83 11.91 -35.27
C GLN A 12 1.00 10.63 -35.46
N ALA A 13 -0.18 10.62 -34.84
CA ALA A 13 -1.09 9.50 -34.84
C ALA A 13 -1.68 9.29 -36.24
N GLU A 14 -1.15 8.33 -37.00
CA GLU A 14 -2.03 7.57 -37.88
C GLU A 14 -3.05 6.87 -36.98
N VAL A 15 -4.34 7.15 -37.19
CA VAL A 15 -5.44 6.50 -36.48
C VAL A 15 -5.53 5.05 -36.96
N LYS A 16 -4.59 4.21 -36.52
CA LYS A 16 -4.63 2.78 -36.76
C LYS A 16 -5.87 2.25 -36.03
N LYS A 17 -6.77 1.60 -36.77
CA LYS A 17 -7.99 1.02 -36.20
C LYS A 17 -7.58 0.03 -35.10
N LEU A 18 -7.88 0.39 -33.86
CA LEU A 18 -7.55 -0.40 -32.68
C LEU A 18 -8.29 -1.74 -32.73
N THR A 19 -7.55 -2.84 -32.67
CA THR A 19 -8.15 -4.17 -32.71
C THR A 19 -8.82 -4.50 -31.37
N THR A 20 -9.70 -5.51 -31.33
CA THR A 20 -10.31 -5.97 -30.07
C THR A 20 -9.28 -6.31 -28.99
N PRO A 21 -8.18 -7.05 -29.25
CA PRO A 21 -7.17 -7.32 -28.23
C PRO A 21 -6.45 -6.05 -27.75
N ASP A 22 -6.20 -5.08 -28.63
CA ASP A 22 -5.56 -3.81 -28.22
C ASP A 22 -6.44 -3.03 -27.24
N LYS A 23 -7.78 -3.02 -27.45
CA LYS A 23 -8.73 -2.40 -26.51
C LYS A 23 -8.68 -3.04 -25.13
N VAL A 24 -8.59 -4.36 -25.06
CA VAL A 24 -8.45 -5.10 -23.80
C VAL A 24 -7.13 -4.75 -23.11
N SER A 25 -6.03 -4.68 -23.86
CA SER A 25 -4.72 -4.30 -23.32
C SER A 25 -4.73 -2.91 -22.69
N ILE A 26 -5.32 -1.92 -23.38
CA ILE A 26 -5.45 -0.55 -22.85
C ILE A 26 -6.31 -0.52 -21.60
N ALA A 27 -7.44 -1.24 -21.58
CA ALA A 27 -8.30 -1.31 -20.40
C ALA A 27 -7.54 -1.88 -19.18
N LEU A 28 -6.82 -2.98 -19.38
CA LEU A 28 -5.98 -3.56 -18.32
C LEU A 28 -4.88 -2.61 -17.87
N CYS A 29 -4.25 -1.87 -18.78
CA CYS A 29 -3.24 -0.88 -18.40
C CYS A 29 -3.81 0.20 -17.47
N THR A 30 -5.02 0.72 -17.75
CA THR A 30 -5.66 1.71 -16.87
C THR A 30 -5.99 1.16 -15.48
N ILE A 31 -6.38 -0.11 -15.42
CA ILE A 31 -6.65 -0.82 -14.16
C ILE A 31 -5.35 -0.99 -13.36
N ASP A 32 -4.25 -1.34 -14.00
CA ASP A 32 -2.95 -1.48 -13.32
C ASP A 32 -2.44 -0.13 -12.80
N LEU A 33 -2.59 0.94 -13.57
CA LEU A 33 -2.26 2.31 -13.14
C LEU A 33 -3.11 2.74 -11.94
N TYR A 34 -4.40 2.43 -11.94
CA TYR A 34 -5.28 2.73 -10.80
C TYR A 34 -4.88 1.93 -9.55
N GLN A 35 -4.53 0.66 -9.70
CA GLN A 35 -4.01 -0.13 -8.58
C GLN A 35 -2.66 0.41 -8.10
N ALA A 36 -1.79 0.85 -9.00
CA ALA A 36 -0.50 1.42 -8.66
C ALA A 36 -0.64 2.67 -7.80
N THR A 37 -1.58 3.58 -8.11
CA THR A 37 -1.81 4.75 -7.26
C THR A 37 -2.31 4.37 -5.87
N GLY A 38 -3.17 3.34 -5.76
CA GLY A 38 -3.58 2.78 -4.47
C GLY A 38 -2.40 2.24 -3.66
N GLN A 39 -1.52 1.45 -4.30
CA GLN A 39 -0.31 0.90 -3.67
C GLN A 39 0.66 1.99 -3.22
N LEU A 40 0.77 3.09 -3.99
CA LEU A 40 1.59 4.24 -3.60
C LEU A 40 1.05 4.91 -2.33
N GLY A 41 -0.28 5.06 -2.21
CA GLY A 41 -0.92 5.56 -0.99
C GLY A 41 -0.66 4.66 0.22
N GLN A 42 -0.78 3.34 0.04
CA GLN A 42 -0.49 2.36 1.08
C GLN A 42 1.00 2.35 1.47
N ALA A 43 1.91 2.53 0.51
CA ALA A 43 3.34 2.69 0.79
C ALA A 43 3.60 3.94 1.65
N GLY A 44 2.91 5.05 1.38
CA GLY A 44 2.97 6.27 2.19
C GLY A 44 2.54 6.03 3.64
N LEU A 45 1.42 5.34 3.85
CA LEU A 45 0.97 4.92 5.19
C LEU A 45 1.96 3.97 5.86
N GLY A 46 2.57 3.08 5.07
CA GLY A 46 3.62 2.17 5.53
C GLY A 46 4.84 2.92 6.06
N ILE A 47 5.26 4.00 5.40
CA ILE A 47 6.38 4.85 5.86
C ILE A 47 6.04 5.56 7.17
N ASP A 48 4.85 6.17 7.27
CA ASP A 48 4.41 6.82 8.51
C ASP A 48 4.37 5.81 9.67
N ALA A 49 3.76 4.65 9.45
CA ALA A 49 3.72 3.57 10.45
C ALA A 49 5.12 3.07 10.83
N LEU A 50 6.03 2.93 9.86
CA LEU A 50 7.41 2.50 10.07
C LEU A 50 8.17 3.47 10.98
N THR A 51 8.07 4.78 10.71
CA THR A 51 8.78 5.80 11.51
C THR A 51 8.32 5.79 12.96
N ARG A 52 7.03 5.61 13.22
CA ARG A 52 6.46 5.55 14.58
C ARG A 52 6.83 4.26 15.29
N THR A 53 6.69 3.11 14.60
CA THR A 53 6.85 1.78 15.22
C THR A 53 8.29 1.43 15.50
N CYS A 54 9.23 1.86 14.65
CA CYS A 54 10.64 1.52 14.78
C CYS A 54 11.45 2.52 15.61
N HIS A 55 11.12 3.82 15.59
CA HIS A 55 11.89 4.85 16.30
C HIS A 55 11.47 4.99 17.77
N GLN A 56 10.16 4.93 18.05
CA GLN A 56 9.61 5.06 19.41
C GLN A 56 8.71 3.86 19.72
N PRO A 57 9.31 2.72 20.09
CA PRO A 57 8.54 1.51 20.32
C PRO A 57 7.59 1.67 21.52
N ILE A 58 6.29 1.71 21.24
CA ILE A 58 5.20 1.71 22.24
C ILE A 58 5.01 0.36 22.93
N ALA A 59 5.79 -0.66 22.55
CA ALA A 59 5.63 -2.04 22.99
C ALA A 59 6.91 -2.58 23.66
N PRO A 60 6.82 -3.66 24.47
CA PRO A 60 7.99 -4.33 25.02
C PRO A 60 8.99 -4.74 23.93
N LEU A 61 10.30 -4.69 24.23
CA LEU A 61 11.40 -4.81 23.27
C LEU A 61 11.23 -5.94 22.22
N GLY A 62 10.77 -7.12 22.64
CA GLY A 62 10.53 -8.25 21.73
C GLY A 62 9.34 -8.06 20.77
N LYS A 63 8.25 -7.44 21.25
CA LYS A 63 7.05 -7.14 20.44
C LYS A 63 7.31 -5.96 19.51
N ALA A 64 8.05 -4.96 19.99
CA ALA A 64 8.49 -3.82 19.20
C ALA A 64 9.32 -4.23 17.98
N LYS A 65 10.29 -5.14 18.17
CA LYS A 65 11.10 -5.66 17.05
C LYS A 65 10.26 -6.39 16.00
N ALA A 66 9.30 -7.21 16.44
CA ALA A 66 8.39 -7.90 15.54
C ALA A 66 7.49 -6.91 14.76
N MET A 67 6.90 -5.93 15.44
CA MET A 67 6.08 -4.90 14.79
C MET A 67 6.89 -4.07 13.80
N CYS A 68 8.10 -3.64 14.17
CA CYS A 68 9.00 -2.92 13.27
C CYS A 68 9.34 -3.75 12.03
N SER A 69 9.66 -5.05 12.22
CA SER A 69 9.89 -5.96 11.10
C SER A 69 8.67 -6.09 10.18
N ALA A 70 7.46 -6.18 10.74
CA ALA A 70 6.22 -6.23 9.98
C ALA A 70 6.00 -4.95 9.14
N SER A 71 6.27 -3.77 9.71
CA SER A 71 6.18 -2.50 8.99
C SER A 71 7.19 -2.41 7.85
N VAL A 72 8.43 -2.89 8.04
CA VAL A 72 9.44 -2.92 6.97
C VAL A 72 9.02 -3.85 5.85
N THR A 73 8.61 -5.09 6.16
CA THR A 73 8.19 -6.05 5.14
C THR A 73 6.91 -5.60 4.43
N TYR A 74 6.03 -4.90 5.14
CA TYR A 74 4.85 -4.28 4.55
C TYR A 74 5.23 -3.23 3.50
N LEU A 75 6.15 -2.32 3.84
CA LEU A 75 6.64 -1.30 2.90
C LEU A 75 7.27 -1.95 1.66
N ILE A 76 8.11 -2.98 1.85
CA ILE A 76 8.72 -3.74 0.74
C ILE A 76 7.63 -4.37 -0.14
N THR A 77 6.57 -4.91 0.48
CA THR A 77 5.42 -5.48 -0.24
C THR A 77 4.76 -4.45 -1.14
N GLN A 78 4.39 -3.29 -0.58
CA GLN A 78 3.69 -2.24 -1.33
C GLN A 78 4.55 -1.70 -2.47
N LEU A 79 5.85 -1.46 -2.23
CA LEU A 79 6.78 -0.97 -3.27
C LEU A 79 7.03 -2.00 -4.37
N SER A 80 7.13 -3.28 -4.03
CA SER A 80 7.33 -4.35 -5.02
C SER A 80 6.08 -4.54 -5.89
N LEU A 81 4.90 -4.49 -5.29
CA LEU A 81 3.62 -4.55 -6.02
C LEU A 81 3.42 -3.31 -6.90
N LEU A 82 3.74 -2.11 -6.39
CA LEU A 82 3.74 -0.87 -7.18
C LEU A 82 4.63 -1.00 -8.41
N ALA A 83 5.87 -1.44 -8.23
CA ALA A 83 6.83 -1.58 -9.32
C ALA A 83 6.40 -2.67 -10.33
N SER A 84 5.81 -3.77 -9.86
CA SER A 84 5.23 -4.82 -10.71
C SER A 84 4.09 -4.29 -11.57
N LEU A 85 3.15 -3.54 -10.98
CA LEU A 85 2.02 -2.92 -11.69
C LEU A 85 2.47 -1.90 -12.73
N LEU A 86 3.47 -1.07 -12.40
CA LEU A 86 4.03 -0.11 -13.36
C LEU A 86 4.75 -0.80 -14.52
N ALA A 87 5.48 -1.88 -14.26
CA ALA A 87 6.13 -2.67 -15.29
C ALA A 87 5.10 -3.35 -16.22
N ASP A 88 4.05 -3.97 -15.67
CA ASP A 88 2.99 -4.60 -16.47
C ASP A 88 2.15 -3.57 -17.23
N ALA A 89 1.87 -2.41 -16.62
CA ALA A 89 1.24 -1.28 -17.30
C ALA A 89 2.07 -0.80 -18.49
N SER A 90 3.40 -0.67 -18.34
CA SER A 90 4.28 -0.26 -19.43
C SER A 90 4.23 -1.23 -20.62
N ASN A 91 4.15 -2.54 -20.35
CA ASN A 91 4.01 -3.57 -21.37
C ASN A 91 2.63 -3.52 -22.06
N LYS A 92 1.55 -3.37 -21.28
CA LYS A 92 0.16 -3.34 -21.81
C LYS A 92 -0.18 -2.05 -22.56
N CYS A 93 0.32 -0.90 -22.10
CA CYS A 93 0.08 0.40 -22.72
C CYS A 93 0.88 0.61 -24.02
N ALA A 94 2.05 -0.02 -24.15
CA ALA A 94 2.90 0.15 -25.34
C ALA A 94 2.36 -0.57 -26.59
N LEU A 95 1.29 -1.39 -26.47
CA LEU A 95 0.72 -2.23 -27.54
C LEU A 95 1.78 -3.07 -28.28
N SER A 96 2.91 -3.33 -27.62
CA SER A 96 4.05 -4.08 -28.12
C SER A 96 4.58 -4.96 -26.99
N VAL A 97 5.11 -6.13 -27.34
CA VAL A 97 5.60 -7.08 -26.36
C VAL A 97 6.97 -6.60 -25.86
N ASN A 98 7.02 -6.16 -24.61
CA ASN A 98 8.25 -5.83 -23.91
C ASN A 98 8.56 -6.94 -22.90
N LEU A 99 9.42 -7.89 -23.32
CA LEU A 99 9.80 -9.05 -22.50
C LEU A 99 10.50 -8.63 -21.20
N ASP A 100 11.32 -7.58 -21.24
CA ASP A 100 12.05 -7.10 -20.07
C ASP A 100 11.08 -6.55 -19.01
N ALA A 101 10.11 -5.73 -19.43
CA ALA A 101 9.07 -5.21 -18.55
C ALA A 101 8.22 -6.35 -17.96
N ARG A 102 7.91 -7.37 -18.76
CA ARG A 102 7.12 -8.52 -18.29
C ARG A 102 7.88 -9.36 -17.27
N CYS A 103 9.15 -9.68 -17.53
CA CYS A 103 9.99 -10.41 -16.57
C CYS A 103 10.19 -9.63 -15.27
N ALA A 104 10.39 -8.31 -15.36
CA ALA A 104 10.47 -7.45 -14.17
C ALA A 104 9.17 -7.48 -13.36
N ALA A 105 8.01 -7.38 -14.02
CA ALA A 105 6.71 -7.43 -13.38
C ALA A 105 6.51 -8.72 -12.58
N ASP A 106 6.86 -9.87 -13.16
CA ASP A 106 6.71 -11.17 -12.52
C ASP A 106 7.67 -11.34 -11.33
N ALA A 107 8.94 -10.93 -11.47
CA ALA A 107 9.94 -11.02 -10.40
C ALA A 107 9.58 -10.12 -9.19
N LEU A 108 9.13 -8.89 -9.47
CA LEU A 108 8.69 -7.95 -8.45
C LEU A 108 7.38 -8.40 -7.80
N GLY A 109 6.45 -8.95 -8.59
CA GLY A 109 5.20 -9.53 -8.09
C GLY A 109 5.45 -10.67 -7.11
N LEU A 110 6.33 -11.61 -7.46
CA LEU A 110 6.72 -12.71 -6.58
C LEU A 110 7.36 -12.21 -5.28
N THR A 111 8.29 -11.26 -5.38
CA THR A 111 8.96 -10.65 -4.22
C THR A 111 7.95 -9.96 -3.30
N GLY A 112 7.01 -9.21 -3.87
CA GLY A 112 5.93 -8.56 -3.14
C GLY A 112 5.05 -9.55 -2.39
N LEU A 113 4.64 -10.65 -3.05
CA LEU A 113 3.82 -11.68 -2.42
C LEU A 113 4.54 -12.37 -1.25
N LEU A 114 5.83 -12.71 -1.40
CA LEU A 114 6.61 -13.31 -0.32
C LEU A 114 6.78 -12.35 0.87
N ALA A 115 7.04 -11.07 0.62
CA ALA A 115 7.09 -10.04 1.65
C ALA A 115 5.73 -9.85 2.33
N GLY A 116 4.64 -9.96 1.57
CA GLY A 116 3.27 -9.89 2.07
C GLY A 116 2.98 -11.03 3.05
N VAL A 117 3.35 -12.27 2.68
CA VAL A 117 3.25 -13.44 3.58
C VAL A 117 4.00 -13.18 4.89
N ALA A 118 5.26 -12.73 4.82
CA ALA A 118 6.07 -12.44 6.01
C ALA A 118 5.43 -11.37 6.92
N THR A 119 4.85 -10.33 6.31
CA THR A 119 4.10 -9.28 7.02
C THR A 119 2.91 -9.85 7.76
N HIS A 120 2.05 -10.60 7.06
CA HIS A 120 0.85 -11.19 7.64
C HIS A 120 1.18 -12.21 8.73
N SER A 121 2.21 -13.05 8.54
CA SER A 121 2.67 -13.98 9.57
C SER A 121 3.11 -13.27 10.85
N THR A 122 3.83 -12.15 10.71
CA THR A 122 4.28 -11.38 11.87
C THR A 122 3.11 -10.73 12.61
N ASN A 123 2.13 -10.20 11.87
CA ASN A 123 0.91 -9.65 12.47
C ASN A 123 0.12 -10.71 13.22
N ILE A 124 -0.04 -11.91 12.65
CA ILE A 124 -0.68 -13.05 13.34
C ILE A 124 0.11 -13.41 14.61
N TYR A 125 1.43 -13.48 14.55
CA TYR A 125 2.28 -13.76 15.70
C TYR A 125 2.07 -12.75 16.84
N VAL A 126 2.01 -11.45 16.49
CA VAL A 126 1.81 -10.36 17.45
C VAL A 126 0.42 -10.40 18.09
N MET A 127 -0.61 -10.80 17.32
CA MET A 127 -1.99 -10.91 17.81
C MET A 127 -2.26 -12.18 18.62
N CYS A 128 -1.55 -13.27 18.35
CA CYS A 128 -1.78 -14.57 18.97
C CYS A 128 -0.96 -14.81 20.25
N LYS A 129 -0.04 -13.90 20.61
CA LYS A 129 0.77 -14.04 21.83
C LYS A 129 -0.10 -13.82 23.09
N LYS A 130 -0.17 -14.84 23.93
CA LYS A 130 -1.01 -15.03 25.14
C LYS A 130 -0.77 -14.06 26.32
N ASP A 131 -0.30 -12.84 26.06
CA ASP A 131 -0.17 -11.78 27.07
C ASP A 131 -1.24 -10.71 26.84
N LEU A 132 -2.51 -11.12 26.85
CA LEU A 132 -3.62 -10.19 27.04
C LEU A 132 -3.83 -10.08 28.56
N PRO A 133 -3.33 -9.02 29.25
CA PRO A 133 -4.12 -8.53 30.36
C PRO A 133 -5.51 -8.28 29.80
N LEU A 134 -6.53 -8.88 30.41
CA LEU A 134 -7.94 -8.59 30.12
C LEU A 134 -8.08 -7.09 29.89
N PRO A 135 -8.84 -6.63 28.87
CA PRO A 135 -8.99 -5.21 28.63
C PRO A 135 -9.34 -4.56 29.96
N ARG A 136 -8.52 -3.60 30.42
CA ARG A 136 -8.99 -2.63 31.40
C ARG A 136 -10.33 -2.18 30.85
N ARG A 137 -11.40 -2.33 31.65
CA ARG A 137 -12.77 -2.02 31.24
C ARG A 137 -12.70 -0.80 30.35
N MET A 138 -13.03 -0.94 29.07
CA MET A 138 -13.28 0.22 28.26
C MET A 138 -14.33 1.00 29.04
N CYS A 139 -13.97 2.18 29.54
CA CYS A 139 -14.93 3.12 30.08
C CYS A 139 -16.05 3.17 29.04
N ALA A 140 -17.29 2.87 29.46
CA ALA A 140 -18.43 2.69 28.56
C ALA A 140 -18.37 3.77 27.48
N LEU A 141 -18.13 3.36 26.23
CA LEU A 141 -18.13 4.30 25.12
C LEU A 141 -19.52 4.95 25.14
N PRO A 142 -19.62 6.29 25.11
CA PRO A 142 -20.92 6.92 24.95
C PRO A 142 -21.54 6.35 23.67
N ASP A 143 -22.80 5.92 23.75
CA ASP A 143 -23.56 5.44 22.60
C ASP A 143 -23.45 6.47 21.48
N VAL A 144 -22.76 6.09 20.40
CA VAL A 144 -22.61 6.95 19.22
C VAL A 144 -23.93 6.85 18.47
N ASP A 145 -24.80 7.83 18.72
CA ASP A 145 -26.08 7.99 18.04
C ASP A 145 -25.85 8.05 16.52
N SER A 146 -26.22 6.98 15.82
CA SER A 146 -25.91 6.72 14.41
C SER A 146 -26.72 7.60 13.44
N THR A 147 -27.42 8.61 13.95
CA THR A 147 -28.33 9.47 13.19
C THR A 147 -27.76 10.86 12.89
N LYS A 148 -26.55 11.20 13.37
CA LYS A 148 -25.94 12.49 13.06
C LYS A 148 -25.16 12.43 11.75
N GLU A 149 -25.64 13.23 10.81
CA GLU A 149 -25.12 13.48 9.47
C GLU A 149 -23.60 13.73 9.51
N PHE A 150 -22.90 13.17 8.52
CA PHE A 150 -21.45 13.21 8.37
C PHE A 150 -21.00 14.64 8.01
N ASP A 151 -20.94 15.51 9.02
CA ASP A 151 -20.56 16.90 8.80
C ASP A 151 -19.05 17.00 8.56
N SER A 152 -18.67 17.32 7.32
CA SER A 152 -17.29 17.27 6.82
C SER A 152 -16.37 18.32 7.46
N ALA A 153 -16.87 19.12 8.39
CA ALA A 153 -16.16 20.22 9.04
C ALA A 153 -15.42 19.83 10.34
N MET A 154 -15.55 18.60 10.83
CA MET A 154 -15.06 18.22 12.18
C MET A 154 -13.83 17.30 12.22
N PHE A 155 -13.05 17.22 11.14
CA PHE A 155 -11.70 16.63 11.18
C PHE A 155 -10.67 17.67 11.62
N ASN A 156 -10.70 18.04 12.90
CA ASN A 156 -9.55 18.66 13.55
C ASN A 156 -8.82 17.59 14.36
N ASN A 157 -7.57 17.28 13.97
CA ASN A 157 -6.76 16.16 14.47
C ASN A 157 -6.40 16.22 15.97
N THR A 158 -6.86 17.23 16.71
CA THR A 158 -6.47 17.51 18.09
C THR A 158 -7.34 16.82 19.14
N ASP A 159 -8.54 16.34 18.80
CA ASP A 159 -9.50 15.87 19.82
C ASP A 159 -9.39 14.35 20.12
N LEU A 160 -8.73 13.57 19.26
CA LEU A 160 -8.62 12.12 19.46
C LEU A 160 -7.55 11.67 20.47
N MET A 161 -6.69 12.60 20.93
CA MET A 161 -5.60 12.27 21.86
C MET A 161 -5.90 12.64 23.32
N HIS A 162 -7.04 13.29 23.60
CA HIS A 162 -7.39 13.76 24.95
C HIS A 162 -8.34 12.85 25.74
N HIS A 163 -8.83 11.77 25.14
CA HIS A 163 -9.53 10.73 25.90
C HIS A 163 -8.52 9.92 26.72
N GLY A 164 -8.24 10.44 27.90
CA GLY A 164 -7.36 9.89 28.89
C GLY A 164 -7.69 8.44 29.22
N LEU A 165 -6.63 7.71 29.50
CA LEU A 165 -6.67 6.48 30.28
C LEU A 165 -7.52 6.71 31.53
N CYS A 166 -8.65 6.00 31.62
CA CYS A 166 -9.05 5.38 32.88
C CYS A 166 -8.04 4.23 33.16
#